data_AF-A0A8T5XL06-F1
#
_entry.id   AF-A0A8T5XL06-F1
#
_cell.length_a   1.000
_cell.length_b   1.000
_cell.length_c   1.000
_cell.angle_alpha   90.00
_cell.angle_beta   90.00
_cell.angle_gamma   90.00
#
_symmetry.space_group_name_H-M   'P 1'
#
loop_
_entity.id
_entity.type
_entity.pdbx_description
1 polymer ?
#
loop_
_entity_poly.entity_id
_entity_poly.type
_entity_poly.pdbx_seq_one_letter_code
_entity_poly.pdbx_strand_id
1 'polypeptide(L)'
;MKEKKYMYVIIEAIILSVIALLTFTVFNSEYLFKWVAHNWIFYLVLGVIALSMTILNKQFISAFMTVGIVIGIFVGNYVGRSIKLLNESKIVEGMKAEEVYRLRHHPGFEIWISIILLSIIIGIIMQIIITKKLETGKF
;
A
#
# COMPACT_ATOMS: atom_id res chain seq x y z
N MET A 1 12.53 -11.96 23.54
CA MET A 1 11.42 -11.99 22.54
C MET A 1 10.62 -10.69 22.48
N LYS A 2 10.18 -10.12 23.63
CA LYS A 2 9.42 -8.86 23.66
C LYS A 2 10.20 -7.66 23.11
N GLU A 3 11.47 -7.50 23.47
CA GLU A 3 12.31 -6.38 23.00
C GLU A 3 12.47 -6.33 21.47
N LYS A 4 12.71 -7.50 20.84
CA LYS A 4 12.82 -7.59 19.37
C LYS A 4 11.52 -7.18 18.67
N LYS A 5 10.37 -7.49 19.26
CA LYS A 5 9.05 -7.13 18.74
C LYS A 5 8.82 -5.62 18.74
N TYR A 6 9.19 -4.93 19.82
CA TYR A 6 9.09 -3.46 19.87
C TYR A 6 10.02 -2.80 18.85
N MET A 7 11.21 -3.35 18.65
CA MET A 7 12.13 -2.86 17.61
C MET A 7 11.52 -2.97 16.20
N TYR A 8 10.85 -4.08 15.85
CA TYR A 8 10.15 -4.20 14.56
C TYR A 8 9.02 -3.18 14.41
N VAL A 9 8.19 -3.01 15.44
CA VAL A 9 7.12 -2.00 15.44
C VAL A 9 7.68 -0.59 15.24
N ILE A 10 8.79 -0.25 15.93
CA ILE A 10 9.43 1.05 15.78
C ILE A 10 9.96 1.25 14.35
N ILE A 11 10.61 0.24 13.78
CA ILE A 11 11.12 0.31 12.40
C ILE A 11 9.98 0.50 11.39
N GLU A 12 8.90 -0.29 11.50
CA GLU A 12 7.73 -0.16 10.63
C GLU A 12 7.08 1.22 10.79
N ALA A 13 6.95 1.72 12.02
CA ALA A 13 6.40 3.04 12.30
C ALA A 13 7.26 4.17 11.71
N ILE A 14 8.59 4.06 11.77
CA ILE A 14 9.52 5.00 11.13
C ILE A 14 9.33 4.97 9.62
N ILE A 15 9.29 3.80 9.00
CA ILE A 15 9.09 3.66 7.54
C ILE A 15 7.77 4.33 7.11
N LEU A 16 6.68 4.03 7.80
CA LEU A 16 5.36 4.61 7.50
C LEU A 16 5.35 6.13 7.73
N SER A 17 6.03 6.61 8.78
CA SER A 17 6.14 8.05 9.05
C SER A 17 6.96 8.78 7.99
N VAL A 18 8.05 8.17 7.50
CA VAL A 18 8.86 8.72 6.41
C VAL A 18 8.03 8.81 5.14
N ILE A 19 7.27 7.77 4.78
CA ILE A 19 6.39 7.82 3.60
C ILE A 19 5.28 8.85 3.78
N ALA A 20 4.69 8.97 4.96
CA ALA A 20 3.73 10.03 5.25
C ALA A 20 4.37 11.41 5.01
N LEU A 21 5.54 11.70 5.59
CA LEU A 21 6.25 12.97 5.41
C LEU A 21 6.53 13.27 3.93
N LEU A 22 7.04 12.28 3.18
CA LEU A 22 7.28 12.43 1.73
C LEU A 22 5.99 12.73 0.96
N THR A 23 4.88 12.11 1.37
CA THR A 23 3.55 12.31 0.78
C THR A 23 3.00 13.72 1.04
N PHE A 24 3.20 14.25 2.25
CA PHE A 24 2.75 15.60 2.62
C PHE A 24 3.63 16.71 2.04
N THR A 25 4.90 16.43 1.73
CA THR A 25 5.89 17.45 1.34
C THR A 25 6.29 17.31 -0.13
N VAL A 26 7.12 16.32 -0.44
CA VAL A 26 7.80 16.17 -1.73
C VAL A 26 6.83 15.79 -2.85
N PHE A 27 5.90 14.88 -2.59
CA PHE A 27 5.06 14.29 -3.63
C PHE A 27 3.62 14.82 -3.64
N ASN A 28 3.29 15.84 -2.84
CA ASN A 28 1.91 16.30 -2.67
C ASN A 28 1.24 16.83 -3.97
N SER A 29 2.03 17.13 -5.01
CA SER A 29 1.53 17.53 -6.32
C SER A 29 1.02 16.37 -7.18
N GLU A 30 1.44 15.14 -6.88
CA GLU A 30 1.08 13.94 -7.64
C GLU A 30 -0.26 13.36 -7.15
N TYR A 31 -1.05 12.78 -8.05
CA TYR A 31 -2.45 12.41 -7.79
C TYR A 31 -2.64 11.57 -6.51
N LEU A 32 -1.97 10.42 -6.43
CA LEU A 32 -2.24 9.48 -5.34
C LEU A 32 -1.63 9.95 -4.02
N PHE A 33 -0.46 10.61 -4.08
CA PHE A 33 0.15 11.21 -2.91
C PHE A 33 -0.70 12.36 -2.36
N LYS A 34 -1.23 13.22 -3.23
CA LYS A 34 -2.21 14.25 -2.86
C LYS A 34 -3.45 13.64 -2.22
N TRP A 35 -3.97 12.56 -2.82
CA TRP A 35 -5.12 11.84 -2.29
C TRP A 35 -4.84 11.30 -0.89
N VAL A 36 -3.66 10.70 -0.66
CA VAL A 36 -3.27 10.18 0.67
C VAL A 36 -3.08 11.30 1.69
N ALA A 37 -2.47 12.42 1.30
CA ALA A 37 -2.34 13.57 2.19
C ALA A 37 -3.71 14.16 2.59
N HIS A 38 -4.64 14.22 1.64
CA HIS A 38 -6.02 14.67 1.92
C HIS A 38 -6.78 13.65 2.78
N ASN A 39 -6.60 12.36 2.53
CA ASN A 39 -7.25 11.25 3.22
C ASN A 39 -6.32 10.58 4.24
N TRP A 40 -5.54 11.38 4.99
CA TRP A 40 -4.46 10.88 5.84
C TRP A 40 -4.91 9.89 6.93
N ILE A 41 -6.15 10.01 7.40
CA ILE A 41 -6.75 9.06 8.36
C ILE A 41 -6.77 7.65 7.76
N PHE A 42 -7.07 7.51 6.46
CA PHE A 42 -7.07 6.21 5.78
C PHE A 42 -5.67 5.57 5.81
N TYR A 43 -4.63 6.36 5.52
CA TYR A 43 -3.24 5.91 5.60
C TYR A 43 -2.83 5.52 7.02
N LEU A 44 -3.22 6.31 8.02
CA LEU A 44 -2.95 5.97 9.42
C LEU A 44 -3.64 4.68 9.85
N VAL A 45 -4.90 4.46 9.44
CA VAL A 45 -5.61 3.21 9.74
C VAL A 45 -4.87 2.02 9.14
N LEU A 46 -4.42 2.11 7.88
CA LEU A 46 -3.60 1.05 7.27
C LEU A 46 -2.30 0.81 8.05
N GLY A 47 -1.62 1.87 8.48
CA GLY A 47 -0.41 1.78 9.29
C GLY A 47 -0.66 1.13 10.66
N VAL A 48 -1.72 1.54 11.36
CA VAL A 48 -2.10 0.94 12.65
C VAL A 48 -2.44 -0.53 12.49
N ILE A 49 -3.16 -0.92 11.44
CA ILE A 49 -3.46 -2.33 11.17
C ILE A 49 -2.16 -3.11 10.96
N ALA A 50 -1.24 -2.61 10.13
CA ALA A 50 0.06 -3.25 9.92
C ALA A 50 0.81 -3.44 11.26
N LEU A 51 1.03 -2.36 12.02
CA LEU A 51 1.73 -2.42 13.31
C LEU A 51 1.06 -3.37 14.31
N SER A 52 -0.28 -3.42 14.32
CA SER A 52 -1.04 -4.34 15.19
C SER A 52 -0.76 -5.81 14.87
N MET A 53 -0.49 -6.16 13.61
CA MET A 53 -0.14 -7.53 13.22
C MET A 53 1.18 -7.98 13.85
N THR A 54 2.19 -7.10 13.94
CA THR A 54 3.41 -7.38 14.69
C THR A 54 3.09 -7.61 16.18
N ILE A 55 2.19 -6.82 16.78
CA ILE A 55 1.72 -6.99 18.16
C ILE A 55 0.99 -8.34 18.36
N LEU A 56 0.35 -8.89 17.34
CA LEU A 56 -0.31 -10.19 17.37
C LEU A 56 0.60 -11.37 16.98
N ASN A 57 1.93 -11.14 16.92
CA ASN A 57 2.94 -12.11 16.49
C ASN A 57 2.77 -12.59 15.04
N LYS A 58 2.14 -11.78 14.18
CA LYS A 58 1.96 -12.01 12.75
C LYS A 58 2.96 -11.17 11.95
N GLN A 59 4.25 -11.31 12.27
CA GLN A 59 5.33 -10.48 11.75
C GLN A 59 5.44 -10.48 10.22
N PHE A 60 5.18 -11.63 9.55
CA PHE A 60 5.23 -11.68 8.09
C PHE A 60 4.05 -10.95 7.47
N ILE A 61 2.85 -11.07 8.05
CA ILE A 61 1.68 -10.31 7.60
C ILE A 61 1.97 -8.81 7.73
N SER A 62 2.48 -8.37 8.88
CA SER A 62 2.86 -6.96 9.11
C SER A 62 3.88 -6.43 8.12
N ALA A 63 4.98 -7.17 7.94
CA ALA A 63 6.06 -6.75 7.05
C ALA A 63 5.58 -6.64 5.59
N PHE A 64 4.85 -7.63 5.09
CA PHE A 64 4.29 -7.58 3.75
C PHE A 64 3.21 -6.49 3.60
N MET A 65 2.37 -6.26 4.61
CA MET A 65 1.44 -5.13 4.61
C MET A 65 2.18 -3.80 4.48
N THR A 66 3.21 -3.58 5.29
CA THR A 66 4.03 -2.37 5.25
C THR A 66 4.66 -2.19 3.87
N VAL A 67 5.24 -3.26 3.31
CA VAL A 67 5.78 -3.25 1.93
C VAL A 67 4.68 -2.91 0.91
N GLY A 68 3.50 -3.51 1.01
CA GLY A 68 2.38 -3.23 0.11
C GLY A 68 1.87 -1.79 0.19
N ILE A 69 1.80 -1.23 1.40
CA ILE A 69 1.43 0.18 1.64
C ILE A 69 2.46 1.09 0.98
N VAL A 70 3.75 0.85 1.23
CA VAL A 70 4.86 1.69 0.77
C VAL A 70 5.10 1.56 -0.73
N ILE A 71 5.27 0.35 -1.26
CA ILE A 71 5.53 0.16 -2.70
C ILE A 71 4.27 0.47 -3.50
N GLY A 72 3.10 0.06 -3.00
CA GLY A 72 1.85 0.21 -3.72
C GLY A 72 1.46 1.66 -3.96
N ILE A 73 1.83 2.61 -3.08
CA ILE A 73 1.52 4.04 -3.33
C ILE A 73 2.36 4.57 -4.51
N PHE A 74 3.64 4.21 -4.62
CA PHE A 74 4.47 4.61 -5.77
C PHE A 74 3.98 3.94 -7.05
N VAL A 75 3.76 2.62 -7.01
CA VAL A 75 3.27 1.86 -8.18
C VAL A 75 1.90 2.36 -8.61
N GLY A 76 0.96 2.54 -7.68
CA GLY A 76 -0.37 3.08 -7.95
C GLY A 76 -0.32 4.46 -8.57
N ASN A 77 0.55 5.35 -8.07
CA ASN A 77 0.69 6.68 -8.66
C ASN A 77 1.22 6.62 -10.10
N TYR A 78 2.39 6.01 -10.32
CA TYR A 78 3.05 6.08 -11.62
C TYR A 78 2.41 5.18 -12.68
N VAL A 79 2.00 3.96 -12.32
CA VAL A 79 1.27 3.07 -13.24
C VAL A 79 -0.12 3.64 -13.52
N GLY A 80 -0.81 4.17 -12.50
CA GLY A 80 -2.10 4.82 -12.67
C GLY A 80 -2.02 6.02 -13.61
N ARG A 81 -0.97 6.84 -13.48
CA ARG A 81 -0.72 7.98 -14.37
C ARG A 81 -0.49 7.54 -15.81
N SER A 82 0.32 6.50 -16.03
CA SER A 82 0.56 5.95 -17.36
C SER A 82 -0.72 5.41 -17.99
N ILE A 83 -1.55 4.67 -17.24
CA ILE A 83 -2.85 4.17 -17.73
C ILE A 83 -3.77 5.33 -18.08
N LYS A 84 -3.84 6.36 -17.24
CA LYS A 84 -4.64 7.56 -17.51
C LYS A 84 -4.20 8.23 -18.81
N LEU A 85 -2.90 8.47 -19.00
CA LEU A 85 -2.38 9.09 -20.24
C LEU A 85 -2.73 8.29 -21.49
N LEU A 86 -2.62 6.96 -21.43
CA LEU A 86 -3.00 6.05 -22.52
C LEU A 86 -4.51 6.03 -22.79
N ASN A 87 -5.33 6.32 -21.79
CA ASN A 87 -6.78 6.42 -21.95
C ASN A 87 -7.20 7.78 -22.48
N GLU A 88 -6.59 8.87 -22.00
CA GLU A 88 -6.86 10.22 -22.48
C GLU A 88 -6.46 10.40 -23.95
N SER A 89 -5.42 9.68 -24.43
CA SER A 89 -5.07 9.69 -25.86
C SER A 89 -6.12 9.07 -26.77
N LYS A 90 -7.13 8.37 -26.21
CA LYS A 90 -8.24 7.79 -26.97
C LYS A 90 -9.40 8.75 -27.14
N ILE A 91 -9.39 9.92 -26.48
CA ILE A 91 -10.47 10.91 -26.55
C ILE A 91 -10.42 11.62 -27.90
N VAL A 92 -11.56 11.66 -28.60
CA VAL A 92 -11.75 12.36 -29.88
C VAL A 92 -12.99 13.25 -29.80
N GLU A 93 -13.10 14.19 -30.75
CA GLU A 93 -14.24 15.10 -30.84
C GLU A 93 -15.56 14.34 -31.08
N GLY A 94 -16.65 14.81 -30.46
CA GLY A 94 -17.97 14.18 -30.58
C GLY A 94 -18.24 13.00 -29.64
N MET A 95 -17.27 12.59 -28.81
CA MET A 95 -17.49 11.56 -27.79
C MET A 95 -18.48 12.02 -26.70
N LYS A 96 -19.25 11.08 -26.14
CA LYS A 96 -20.18 11.37 -25.04
C LYS A 96 -19.40 11.81 -23.80
N ALA A 97 -19.93 12.78 -23.05
CA ALA A 97 -19.29 13.31 -21.85
C ALA A 97 -18.95 12.23 -20.80
N GLU A 98 -19.82 11.23 -20.63
CA GLU A 98 -19.60 10.10 -19.72
C GLU A 98 -18.38 9.25 -20.11
N GLU A 99 -18.18 9.03 -21.41
CA GLU A 99 -17.04 8.27 -21.92
C GLU A 99 -15.73 9.03 -21.74
N VAL A 100 -15.75 10.35 -21.99
CA VAL A 100 -14.62 11.23 -21.69
C VAL A 100 -14.29 11.20 -20.21
N TYR A 101 -15.30 11.27 -19.32
CA TYR A 101 -15.09 11.20 -17.87
C TYR A 101 -14.41 9.89 -17.46
N ARG A 102 -14.89 8.74 -17.98
CA ARG A 102 -14.29 7.44 -17.71
C ARG A 102 -12.83 7.35 -18.17
N LEU A 103 -12.51 7.89 -19.35
CA LEU A 103 -11.14 7.87 -19.89
C LEU A 103 -10.18 8.77 -19.12
N ARG A 104 -10.69 9.82 -18.46
CA ARG A 104 -9.89 10.72 -17.61
C ARG A 104 -9.66 10.18 -16.19
N HIS A 105 -10.28 9.06 -15.83
CA HIS A 105 -10.12 8.44 -14.50
C HIS A 105 -8.66 8.04 -14.23
N HIS A 106 -8.20 8.27 -13.01
CA HIS A 106 -6.87 7.87 -12.56
C HIS A 106 -6.96 6.63 -11.66
N PRO A 107 -6.65 5.41 -12.16
CA PRO A 107 -6.89 4.15 -11.44
C PRO A 107 -5.86 3.85 -10.33
N GLY A 108 -5.16 4.88 -9.85
CA GLY A 108 -4.00 4.71 -8.99
C GLY A 108 -4.36 4.22 -7.59
N PHE A 109 -5.51 4.64 -7.07
CA PHE A 109 -6.01 4.20 -5.77
C PHE A 109 -6.36 2.71 -5.81
N GLU A 110 -7.04 2.26 -6.85
CA GLU A 110 -7.46 0.87 -7.06
C GLU A 110 -6.24 -0.06 -7.20
N ILE A 111 -5.22 0.39 -7.93
CA ILE A 111 -3.94 -0.32 -8.05
C ILE A 111 -3.25 -0.43 -6.69
N TRP A 112 -3.21 0.66 -5.92
CA TRP A 112 -2.60 0.67 -4.59
C TRP A 112 -3.28 -0.32 -3.63
N ILE A 113 -4.61 -0.28 -3.54
CA ILE A 113 -5.37 -1.22 -2.70
C ILE A 113 -5.16 -2.66 -3.16
N SER A 114 -5.14 -2.92 -4.47
CA SER A 114 -4.88 -4.26 -5.01
C SER A 114 -3.50 -4.80 -4.59
N ILE A 115 -2.48 -3.95 -4.58
CA ILE A 115 -1.12 -4.33 -4.14
C ILE A 115 -1.09 -4.61 -2.63
N ILE A 116 -1.79 -3.82 -1.82
CA ILE A 116 -1.91 -4.08 -0.37
C ILE A 116 -2.57 -5.44 -0.13
N LEU A 117 -3.69 -5.72 -0.80
CA LEU A 117 -4.41 -6.99 -0.68
C LEU A 117 -3.55 -8.18 -1.11
N LEU A 118 -2.86 -8.07 -2.24
CA LEU A 118 -1.93 -9.10 -2.71
C LEU A 118 -0.80 -9.34 -1.69
N SER A 119 -0.25 -8.27 -1.13
CA SER A 119 0.81 -8.36 -0.14
C SER A 119 0.34 -9.03 1.15
N ILE A 120 -0.89 -8.75 1.61
CA ILE A 120 -1.50 -9.44 2.74
C ILE A 120 -1.60 -10.95 2.48
N ILE A 121 -2.07 -11.35 1.30
CA ILE A 121 -2.19 -12.77 0.92
C ILE A 121 -0.82 -13.46 1.00
N ILE A 122 0.21 -12.83 0.41
CA ILE A 122 1.58 -13.35 0.45
C ILE A 122 2.08 -13.45 1.89
N GLY A 123 1.85 -12.42 2.71
CA GLY A 123 2.22 -12.39 4.12
C GLY A 123 1.55 -13.51 4.94
N ILE A 124 0.27 -13.80 4.67
CA ILE A 124 -0.47 -14.90 5.30
C ILE A 124 0.15 -16.25 4.92
N ILE A 125 0.39 -16.48 3.63
CA ILE A 125 0.99 -17.72 3.13
C ILE A 125 2.36 -17.94 3.79
N MET A 126 3.22 -16.93 3.80
CA MET A 126 4.54 -16.99 4.42
C MET A 126 4.46 -17.26 5.92
N GLN A 127 3.53 -16.59 6.63
CA GLN A 127 3.31 -16.82 8.05
C GLN A 127 2.92 -18.27 8.34
N ILE A 128 2.03 -18.86 7.54
CA ILE A 128 1.59 -20.26 7.69
C ILE A 128 2.75 -21.22 7.45
N ILE A 129 3.51 -21.04 6.36
CA ILE A 129 4.64 -21.92 6.00
C ILE A 129 5.68 -21.95 7.13
N ILE A 130 6.03 -20.77 7.66
CA ILE A 130 7.07 -20.68 8.69
C ILE A 130 6.58 -21.22 10.03
N THR A 131 5.32 -20.95 10.39
CA THR A 131 4.73 -21.49 11.63
C THR A 131 4.71 -23.02 11.60
N LYS A 132 4.29 -23.63 10.49
CA LYS A 132 4.31 -25.09 10.30
C LYS A 132 5.73 -25.67 10.39
N LYS A 133 6.71 -25.04 9.74
CA LYS A 133 8.11 -25.51 9.78
C LYS A 133 8.69 -25.52 11.19
N LEU A 134 8.32 -24.54 12.02
CA LEU A 134 8.75 -24.46 13.42
C LEU A 134 8.08 -25.52 14.31
N GLU A 135 6.89 -25.99 13.95
CA GLU A 135 6.20 -27.08 14.65
C GLU A 135 6.78 -28.44 14.27
N THR A 136 7.08 -28.69 13.00
CA THR A 136 7.61 -29.99 12.54
C THR A 136 9.09 -30.21 12.87
N GLY A 137 9.88 -29.15 13.04
CA GLY A 137 11.31 -29.23 13.39
C GLY A 137 11.62 -29.39 14.87
N LYS A 138 10.62 -29.64 15.73
CA LYS A 138 10.76 -29.79 17.18
C LYS A 138 10.87 -31.25 17.67
N PHE A 139 11.13 -32.20 16.78
CA PHE A 139 11.34 -33.62 17.10
C PHE A 139 12.79 -34.01 16.87
#